data_AF-A0A1S1M937-F1
#
_entry.id   AF-A0A1S1M937-F1
#
_cell.length_a   1.000
_cell.length_b   1.000
_cell.length_c   1.000
_cell.angle_alpha   90.00
_cell.angle_beta   90.00
_cell.angle_gamma   90.00
#
_symmetry.space_group_name_H-M   'P 1'
#
loop_
_entity.id
_entity.type
_entity.pdbx_description
1 polymer ?
#
loop_
_entity_poly.entity_id
_entity_poly.type
_entity_poly.pdbx_seq_one_letter_code
_entity_poly.pdbx_strand_id
1 'polypeptide(L)'
;MGHWTNGAAETGCTVISLPPGTCASCEVRGGAPASRELAALAPDKSVVAIDAVVLTGGSAFGLAAADGAMRFFEESGRGVPFVPPTLAPVTLF
;
A
#
# COMPACT_ATOMS: atom_id res chain seq x y z
N MET A 1 4.99 9.76 -7.74
CA MET A 1 5.63 9.52 -6.43
C MET A 1 5.34 10.73 -5.57
N GLY A 2 4.97 10.54 -4.30
CA GLY A 2 4.74 11.62 -3.33
C GLY A 2 5.46 11.31 -2.02
N HIS A 3 5.89 12.36 -1.32
CA HIS A 3 6.63 12.25 -0.06
C HIS A 3 6.05 13.19 0.98
N TRP A 4 6.08 12.76 2.23
CA TRP A 4 5.82 13.64 3.37
C TRP A 4 6.82 13.34 4.47
N THR A 5 7.39 14.39 5.05
CA THR A 5 8.42 14.29 6.10
C THR A 5 8.00 15.15 7.29
N ASN A 6 8.03 14.55 8.48
CA ASN A 6 7.98 15.25 9.75
C ASN A 6 9.40 15.48 10.26
N GLY A 7 9.93 16.69 10.05
CA GLY A 7 11.29 17.04 10.46
C GLY A 7 11.53 17.01 11.97
N ALA A 8 10.50 17.27 12.79
CA ALA A 8 10.64 17.26 14.25
C ALA A 8 10.71 15.85 14.84
N ALA A 9 10.02 14.89 14.21
CA ALA A 9 9.99 13.48 14.63
C ALA A 9 10.91 12.58 13.79
N GLU A 10 11.71 13.16 12.88
CA GLU A 10 12.65 12.47 11.98
C GLU A 10 12.03 11.25 11.26
N THR A 11 10.78 11.39 10.81
CA THR A 11 10.02 10.32 10.17
C THR A 11 9.24 10.82 8.97
N GLY A 12 8.60 9.92 8.24
CA GLY A 12 7.80 10.27 7.08
C GLY A 12 7.22 9.05 6.35
N CYS A 13 6.64 9.31 5.20
CA CYS A 13 6.21 8.29 4.27
C CYS A 13 6.47 8.70 2.82
N THR A 14 6.56 7.70 1.96
CA THR A 14 6.70 7.83 0.51
C THR A 14 5.67 6.93 -0.15
N VAL A 15 4.85 7.50 -1.02
CA VAL A 15 3.84 6.78 -1.81
C VAL A 15 4.25 6.75 -3.27
N ILE A 16 4.41 5.54 -3.80
CA ILE A 16 4.65 5.27 -5.22
C ILE A 16 3.31 4.92 -5.84
N SER A 17 2.65 5.91 -6.46
CA SER A 17 1.44 5.69 -7.26
C SER A 17 1.80 5.05 -8.60
N LEU A 18 1.14 3.94 -8.91
CA LEU A 18 1.37 3.12 -10.10
C LEU A 18 0.28 3.36 -11.14
N PRO A 19 0.54 3.12 -12.44
CA PRO A 19 -0.51 3.09 -13.45
C PRO A 19 -1.56 1.99 -13.16
N PRO A 20 -2.83 2.16 -13.58
CA PRO A 20 -3.84 1.11 -13.47
C PRO A 20 -3.41 -0.21 -14.14
N GLY A 21 -3.71 -1.34 -13.51
CA GLY A 21 -3.36 -2.67 -14.03
C GLY A 21 -1.91 -3.10 -13.78
N THR A 22 -1.17 -2.42 -12.89
CA THR A 22 0.21 -2.80 -12.57
C THR A 22 0.26 -4.12 -11.79
N CYS A 23 0.84 -5.16 -12.40
CA CYS A 23 1.16 -6.43 -11.76
C CYS A 23 2.38 -6.29 -10.84
N ALA A 24 2.34 -6.93 -9.67
CA ALA A 24 3.41 -6.86 -8.68
C ALA A 24 3.60 -8.18 -7.92
N SER A 25 4.79 -8.36 -7.36
CA SER A 25 5.13 -9.41 -6.38
C SER A 25 6.16 -8.85 -5.39
N CYS A 26 6.35 -9.50 -4.24
CA CYS A 26 7.30 -9.06 -3.23
C CYS A 26 8.12 -10.22 -2.64
N GLU A 27 9.30 -9.89 -2.12
CA GLU A 27 10.14 -10.79 -1.32
C GLU A 27 10.61 -10.05 -0.06
N VAL A 28 10.51 -10.71 1.10
CA VAL A 28 10.99 -10.20 2.38
C VAL A 28 12.16 -11.05 2.84
N ARG A 29 13.34 -10.42 2.98
CA ARG A 29 14.57 -11.11 3.41
C ARG A 29 14.98 -10.83 4.86
N GLY A 30 14.37 -9.83 5.50
CA GLY A 30 14.68 -9.45 6.87
C GLY A 30 14.02 -10.39 7.89
N GLY A 31 14.66 -10.58 9.06
CA GLY A 31 14.17 -11.48 10.12
C GLY A 31 13.07 -10.90 11.03
N ALA A 32 12.79 -9.59 10.93
CA ALA A 32 11.76 -8.92 11.72
C ALA A 32 10.97 -7.91 10.85
N PRO A 33 10.19 -8.40 9.86
CA PRO A 33 9.43 -7.51 8.98
C PRO A 33 8.25 -6.87 9.69
N ALA A 34 7.96 -5.64 9.33
CA ALA A 34 6.68 -4.98 9.57
C ALA A 34 6.10 -4.62 8.22
N SER A 35 5.01 -5.28 7.86
CA SER A 35 4.43 -5.20 6.52
C SER A 35 2.91 -5.27 6.59
N ARG A 36 2.25 -4.73 5.58
CA ARG A 36 0.80 -4.80 5.40
C ARG A 36 0.49 -5.37 4.01
N GLU A 37 -0.57 -6.16 3.93
CA GLU A 37 -1.11 -6.78 2.70
C GLU A 37 -0.18 -7.63 1.80
N LEU A 38 1.11 -7.85 2.11
CA LEU A 38 2.05 -8.62 1.24
C LEU A 38 1.54 -10.00 0.82
N ALA A 39 0.72 -10.66 1.65
CA ALA A 39 0.16 -11.96 1.32
C ALA A 39 -0.72 -11.94 0.05
N ALA A 40 -1.32 -10.79 -0.29
CA ALA A 40 -2.12 -10.62 -1.49
C ALA A 40 -1.29 -10.62 -2.79
N LEU A 41 0.03 -10.43 -2.70
CA LEU A 41 0.95 -10.49 -3.85
C LEU A 41 1.39 -11.90 -4.23
N ALA A 42 0.99 -12.91 -3.46
CA ALA A 42 1.30 -14.27 -3.84
C ALA A 42 0.58 -14.61 -5.16
N PRO A 43 1.26 -15.30 -6.10
CA PRO A 43 0.76 -15.52 -7.46
C PRO A 43 -0.52 -16.39 -7.52
N ASP A 44 -0.87 -17.05 -6.41
CA ASP A 44 -2.06 -17.86 -6.25
C ASP A 44 -3.27 -17.08 -5.69
N LYS A 45 -3.15 -15.76 -5.49
CA LYS A 45 -4.25 -14.91 -4.98
C LYS A 45 -5.02 -14.23 -6.10
N SER A 46 -6.23 -13.77 -5.76
CA SER A 46 -7.16 -13.13 -6.70
C SER A 46 -6.81 -11.68 -7.03
N VAL A 47 -5.95 -11.03 -6.24
CA VAL A 47 -5.47 -9.67 -6.51
C VAL A 47 -4.39 -9.74 -7.60
N VAL A 48 -4.71 -9.24 -8.78
CA VAL A 48 -3.84 -9.32 -9.97
C VAL A 48 -3.14 -8.00 -10.30
N ALA A 49 -3.54 -6.90 -9.66
CA ALA A 49 -2.97 -5.58 -9.85
C ALA A 49 -3.04 -4.73 -8.59
N ILE A 50 -2.10 -3.80 -8.44
CA ILE A 50 -2.02 -2.87 -7.31
C ILE A 50 -1.98 -1.41 -7.77
N ASP A 51 -2.41 -0.49 -6.91
CA ASP A 51 -2.41 0.94 -7.22
C ASP A 51 -1.19 1.69 -6.68
N ALA A 52 -0.61 1.24 -5.55
CA ALA A 52 0.53 1.90 -4.95
C ALA A 52 1.35 1.05 -3.98
N VAL A 53 2.55 1.56 -3.67
CA VAL A 53 3.47 1.10 -2.62
C VAL A 53 3.70 2.27 -1.66
N VAL A 54 3.63 2.04 -0.35
CA VAL A 54 3.88 2.97 0.75
C VAL A 54 5.10 2.52 1.55
N LEU A 55 6.18 3.27 1.44
CA LEU A 55 7.34 3.13 2.32
C LEU A 55 7.19 4.10 3.48
N THR A 56 7.35 3.64 4.73
CA THR A 56 7.10 4.48 5.91
C THR A 56 8.12 4.26 7.02
N GLY A 57 8.51 5.36 7.68
CA GLY A 57 9.21 5.33 8.96
C GLY A 57 8.26 5.00 10.11
N GLY A 58 8.76 4.98 11.35
CA GLY A 58 7.92 4.71 12.53
C GLY A 58 7.63 3.23 12.80
N SER A 59 8.38 2.32 12.16
CA SER A 59 8.28 0.87 12.39
C SER A 59 6.84 0.35 12.17
N ALA A 60 6.39 -0.62 12.98
CA ALA A 60 5.05 -1.21 12.86
C ALA A 60 3.92 -0.19 12.99
N PHE A 61 4.09 0.86 13.81
CA PHE A 61 3.09 1.94 13.94
C PHE A 61 2.96 2.76 12.65
N GLY A 62 4.05 2.88 11.89
CA GLY A 62 4.07 3.57 10.61
C GLY A 62 3.13 2.98 9.56
N LEU A 63 2.78 1.68 9.67
CA LEU A 63 1.85 1.02 8.75
C LEU A 63 0.46 1.68 8.70
N ALA A 64 0.09 2.49 9.70
CA ALA A 64 -1.10 3.32 9.67
C ALA A 64 -1.08 4.39 8.55
N ALA A 65 0.10 4.79 8.04
CA ALA A 65 0.21 5.70 6.89
C ALA A 65 -0.45 5.13 5.62
N ALA A 66 -0.54 3.80 5.50
CA ALA A 66 -1.23 3.15 4.41
C ALA A 66 -2.75 3.45 4.41
N ASP A 67 -3.38 3.72 5.55
CA ASP A 67 -4.82 4.07 5.58
C ASP A 67 -5.10 5.37 4.82
N GLY A 68 -4.22 6.37 4.94
CA GLY A 68 -4.36 7.63 4.21
C GLY A 68 -4.23 7.43 2.70
N ALA A 69 -3.30 6.57 2.27
CA ALA A 69 -3.15 6.23 0.85
C ALA A 69 -4.34 5.42 0.33
N MET A 70 -4.87 4.46 1.10
CA MET A 70 -6.06 3.67 0.73
C MET A 70 -7.26 4.58 0.46
N ARG A 71 -7.52 5.52 1.38
CA ARG A 71 -8.59 6.50 1.23
C ARG A 71 -8.40 7.39 -0.01
N PHE A 72 -7.19 7.88 -0.24
CA PHE A 72 -6.90 8.71 -1.41
C PHE A 72 -7.20 7.98 -2.74
N PHE A 73 -6.80 6.72 -2.86
CA PHE A 73 -7.06 5.94 -4.07
C PHE A 73 -8.52 5.54 -4.20
N GLU A 74 -9.19 5.16 -3.11
CA GLU A 74 -10.64 4.91 -3.09
C GLU A 74 -11.42 6.14 -3.57
N GLU A 75 -11.14 7.32 -3.01
CA GLU A 75 -11.72 8.61 -3.43
C GLU A 75 -11.41 8.95 -4.89
N SER A 76 -10.31 8.42 -5.43
CA SER A 76 -9.91 8.55 -6.84
C SER A 76 -10.51 7.46 -7.75
N GLY A 77 -11.42 6.62 -7.25
CA GLY A 77 -12.05 5.53 -8.00
C GLY A 77 -11.09 4.39 -8.34
N ARG A 78 -10.02 4.22 -7.56
CA ARG A 78 -8.98 3.20 -7.75
C ARG A 78 -8.98 2.20 -6.59
N GLY A 79 -8.90 0.92 -6.91
CA GLY A 79 -8.93 -0.17 -5.94
C GLY A 79 -9.41 -1.48 -6.55
N VAL A 80 -9.50 -2.52 -5.71
CA VAL A 80 -9.99 -3.83 -6.15
C VAL A 80 -11.53 -3.83 -6.08
N PRO A 81 -12.24 -4.12 -7.19
CA PRO A 81 -13.70 -4.19 -7.16
C PRO A 81 -14.18 -5.34 -6.26
N PHE A 82 -15.14 -5.07 -5.38
CA PHE A 82 -15.84 -6.09 -4.58
C PHE A 82 -17.35 -6.01 -4.79
N VAL A 83 -18.09 -7.06 -4.39
CA VAL A 83 -19.56 -7.13 -4.48
C VAL A 83 -20.15 -7.29 -3.07
N PRO A 84 -21.09 -6.43 -2.61
CA PRO A 84 -21.72 -5.31 -3.32
C PRO A 84 -20.70 -4.18 -3.63
N PRO A 85 -21.00 -3.21 -4.52
CA PRO A 85 -20.02 -2.39 -5.24
C PRO A 85 -19.37 -1.31 -4.36
N THR A 86 -18.76 -1.72 -3.27
CA THR A 86 -17.75 -0.96 -2.55
C THR A 86 -16.39 -1.35 -3.11
N LEU A 87 -15.54 -0.37 -3.40
CA LEU A 87 -14.14 -0.64 -3.71
C LEU A 87 -13.51 -1.20 -2.43
N ALA A 88 -12.99 -2.42 -2.48
CA ALA A 88 -12.16 -2.91 -1.39
C ALA A 88 -10.85 -2.11 -1.44
N PRO A 89 -10.38 -1.63 -0.29
CA PRO A 89 -9.31 -0.66 -0.28
C PRO A 89 -8.01 -1.29 -0.81
N VAL A 90 -7.28 -0.44 -1.53
CA VAL A 90 -6.03 -0.72 -2.26
C VAL A 90 -5.08 -1.62 -1.48
N THR A 91 -4.53 -2.63 -2.15
CA THR A 91 -3.38 -3.38 -1.68
C THR A 91 -2.15 -2.47 -1.73
N LEU A 92 -1.80 -1.89 -0.58
CA LEU A 92 -0.61 -1.07 -0.38
C LEU A 92 0.49 -1.90 0.28
N PHE A 93 1.72 -1.77 -0.21
CA PHE A 93 2.93 -2.36 0.41
C PHE A 93 3.83 -1.31 1.01
#